data_AF-M4FJ81-F1
#
_entry.id   AF-M4FJ81-F1
#
_cell.length_a   1.000
_cell.length_b   1.000
_cell.length_c   1.000
_cell.angle_alpha   90.00
_cell.angle_beta   90.00
_cell.angle_gamma   90.00
#
_symmetry.space_group_name_H-M   'P 1'
#
loop_
_entity.id
_entity.type
_entity.pdbx_description
1 polymer ?
#
loop_
_entity_poly.entity_id
_entity_poly.type
_entity_poly.pdbx_seq_one_letter_code
_entity_poly.pdbx_strand_id
1 'polypeptide(L)'
;MYEANDVTEEEVNHLFMIHKKPLCQGCRVNTRDNPNCFCALVPPPNGTRKSGLWQKTSELIQALGPDLSSHRRASLSSPSGLTNLGATCYANSILQCLYMNSAFRDGVFSLEAEVLQQHPVLDQIARLFAQLRASNRSFVDSDAFVKTLELDNEIQQDTHEFLTLLLSLLERCLSHSAVSKAQTIVQHLFRGRVSHVTS
;
A
#
# COMPACT_ATOMS: atom_id res chain seq x y z
N MET A 1 -53.58 -18.91 32.93
CA MET A 1 -52.29 -18.22 33.22
C MET A 1 -51.30 -19.32 33.50
N TYR A 2 -50.35 -19.54 32.60
CA TYR A 2 -49.23 -20.46 32.85
C TYR A 2 -48.04 -19.57 33.23
N GLU A 3 -47.60 -19.67 34.47
CA GLU A 3 -46.37 -19.02 34.93
C GLU A 3 -45.21 -19.61 34.13
N ALA A 4 -44.43 -18.73 33.49
CA ALA A 4 -43.18 -19.14 32.88
C ALA A 4 -42.21 -19.49 34.01
N ASN A 5 -41.89 -20.77 34.17
CA ASN A 5 -40.77 -21.18 35.00
C ASN A 5 -39.51 -20.55 34.40
N ASP A 6 -38.96 -19.55 35.09
CA ASP A 6 -37.69 -18.93 34.72
C ASP A 6 -36.60 -20.01 34.78
N VAL A 7 -36.02 -20.32 33.61
CA VAL A 7 -34.89 -21.24 33.52
C VAL A 7 -33.71 -20.60 34.22
N THR A 8 -33.28 -21.21 35.31
CA THR A 8 -32.18 -20.70 36.13
C THR A 8 -30.84 -20.96 35.47
N GLU A 9 -29.84 -20.11 35.75
CA GLU A 9 -28.48 -20.26 35.24
C GLU A 9 -27.87 -21.62 35.64
N GLU A 10 -28.26 -22.18 36.78
CA GLU A 10 -27.85 -23.50 37.24
C GLU A 10 -28.42 -24.63 36.38
N GLU A 11 -29.67 -24.53 35.95
CA GLU A 11 -30.30 -25.49 35.04
C GLU A 11 -29.66 -25.43 33.65
N VAL A 12 -29.35 -24.22 33.14
CA VAL A 12 -28.59 -24.03 31.90
C VAL A 12 -27.20 -24.66 32.03
N ASN A 13 -26.48 -24.36 33.09
CA ASN A 13 -25.13 -24.87 33.33
C ASN A 13 -25.11 -26.40 33.51
N HIS A 14 -26.15 -26.99 34.11
CA HIS A 14 -26.30 -28.43 34.22
C HIS A 14 -26.62 -29.08 32.86
N LEU A 15 -27.55 -28.50 32.09
CA LEU A 15 -27.94 -28.98 30.76
C LEU A 15 -26.74 -28.99 29.79
N PHE A 16 -25.95 -27.92 29.80
CA PHE A 16 -24.75 -27.78 28.96
C PHE A 16 -23.48 -28.35 29.61
N MET A 17 -23.60 -28.98 30.79
CA MET A 17 -22.49 -29.59 31.52
C MET A 17 -21.27 -28.66 31.67
N ILE A 18 -21.50 -27.38 31.94
CA ILE A 18 -20.45 -26.35 31.99
C ILE A 18 -19.53 -26.55 33.22
N HIS A 19 -20.08 -26.99 34.35
CA HIS A 19 -19.34 -27.20 35.61
C HIS A 19 -18.80 -28.61 35.82
N LYS A 20 -19.39 -29.62 35.17
CA LYS A 20 -18.76 -30.94 35.10
C LYS A 20 -17.72 -30.85 34.00
N LYS A 21 -16.44 -30.90 34.36
CA LYS A 21 -15.36 -31.17 33.42
C LYS A 21 -15.15 -32.69 33.45
N PRO A 22 -15.78 -33.52 32.59
CA PRO A 22 -15.34 -34.90 32.50
C PRO A 22 -13.87 -34.86 32.12
N LEU A 23 -13.01 -35.47 32.93
CA LEU A 23 -11.60 -35.65 32.60
C LEU A 23 -11.56 -36.43 31.29
N CYS A 24 -11.19 -35.75 30.20
CA CYS A 24 -11.07 -36.40 28.91
C CYS A 24 -9.94 -37.43 28.98
N GLN A 25 -10.27 -38.70 28.76
CA GLN A 25 -9.32 -39.82 28.87
C GLN A 25 -8.66 -40.12 27.51
N GLY A 26 -8.03 -39.11 26.90
CA GLY A 26 -7.32 -39.29 25.62
C GLY A 26 -8.23 -39.67 24.45
N CYS A 27 -9.39 -39.01 24.34
CA CYS A 27 -10.34 -39.26 23.25
C CYS A 27 -9.71 -38.95 21.89
N ARG A 28 -9.95 -39.84 20.91
CA ARG A 28 -9.42 -39.70 19.54
C ARG A 28 -10.15 -38.62 18.73
N VAL A 29 -11.40 -38.32 19.09
CA VAL A 29 -12.27 -37.29 18.52
C VAL A 29 -12.98 -36.53 19.65
N ASN A 30 -13.44 -35.30 19.39
CA ASN A 30 -14.25 -34.58 20.37
C ASN A 30 -15.58 -35.31 20.56
N THR A 31 -15.90 -35.69 21.80
CA THR A 31 -17.13 -36.40 22.12
C THR A 31 -18.32 -35.44 22.10
N ARG A 32 -19.46 -35.88 21.55
CA ARG A 32 -20.68 -35.06 21.49
C ARG A 32 -21.30 -34.82 22.87
N ASP A 33 -21.01 -35.73 23.80
CA ASP A 33 -21.56 -35.74 25.15
C ASP A 33 -20.74 -34.89 26.14
N ASN A 34 -19.67 -34.24 25.67
CA ASN A 34 -18.87 -33.33 26.48
C ASN A 34 -18.43 -32.12 25.64
N PRO A 35 -19.13 -30.97 25.76
CA PRO A 35 -18.76 -29.76 25.01
C PRO A 35 -17.38 -29.21 25.41
N ASN A 36 -16.82 -29.66 26.53
CA ASN A 36 -15.49 -29.30 27.01
C ASN A 36 -14.39 -30.29 26.57
N CYS A 37 -14.70 -31.28 25.71
CA CYS A 37 -13.70 -32.22 25.19
C CYS A 37 -12.88 -31.58 24.06
N PHE A 38 -11.65 -31.15 24.37
CA PHE A 38 -10.70 -30.60 23.40
C PHE A 38 -9.59 -31.58 23.01
N CYS A 39 -9.70 -32.87 23.33
CA CYS A 39 -8.67 -33.87 23.06
C CYS A 39 -8.35 -34.07 21.57
N ALA A 40 -9.28 -33.73 20.67
CA ALA A 40 -8.97 -33.70 19.24
C ALA A 40 -8.26 -32.40 18.82
N LEU A 41 -8.28 -31.33 19.61
CA LEU A 41 -7.59 -30.06 19.32
C LEU A 41 -6.21 -30.00 19.97
N VAL A 42 -6.07 -30.45 21.21
CA VAL A 42 -4.84 -30.42 22.00
C VAL A 42 -4.32 -31.84 22.21
N PRO A 43 -3.07 -32.16 21.83
CA PRO A 43 -2.49 -33.47 22.06
C PRO A 43 -2.32 -33.76 23.57
N PRO A 44 -2.32 -35.03 24.01
CA PRO A 44 -2.07 -35.39 25.40
C PRO A 44 -0.64 -35.00 25.83
N PRO A 45 -0.35 -34.86 27.14
CA PRO A 45 0.93 -34.36 27.66
C PRO A 45 2.18 -35.08 27.13
N ASN A 46 2.04 -36.36 26.78
CA ASN A 46 3.12 -37.21 26.26
C ASN A 46 2.97 -37.54 24.76
N GLY A 47 2.03 -36.89 24.07
CA GLY A 47 1.76 -37.12 22.65
C GLY A 47 2.13 -35.92 21.80
N THR A 48 2.62 -36.16 20.59
CA THR A 48 2.74 -35.15 19.54
C THR A 48 1.69 -35.43 18.46
N ARG A 49 1.13 -34.35 17.90
CA ARG A 49 0.32 -34.48 16.69
C ARG A 49 1.24 -34.82 15.52
N LYS A 50 0.92 -35.86 14.76
CA LYS A 50 1.59 -36.14 13.46
C LYS A 50 1.30 -35.05 12.41
N SER A 51 0.22 -34.30 12.60
CA SER A 51 -0.26 -33.24 11.72
C SER A 51 -0.70 -31.98 12.48
N GLY A 52 -0.18 -30.82 12.08
CA GLY A 52 -0.57 -29.52 12.64
C GLY A 52 -2.08 -29.27 12.50
N LEU A 53 -2.65 -28.52 13.45
CA LEU A 53 -4.08 -28.14 13.47
C LEU A 53 -4.54 -27.50 12.15
N TRP A 54 -3.60 -26.87 11.46
CA TRP A 54 -3.79 -26.05 10.27
C TRP A 54 -3.27 -26.70 8.99
N GLN A 55 -3.13 -28.03 8.91
CA GLN A 55 -2.62 -28.68 7.69
C GLN A 55 -3.46 -28.37 6.44
N LYS A 56 -4.78 -28.18 6.59
CA LYS A 56 -5.68 -27.77 5.48
C LYS A 56 -5.77 -26.25 5.28
N THR A 57 -5.15 -25.47 6.15
CA THR A 57 -5.16 -24.01 6.07
C THR A 57 -4.24 -23.51 4.96
N SER A 58 -3.40 -24.36 4.38
CA SER A 58 -2.58 -24.01 3.22
C SER A 58 -3.42 -23.58 2.02
N GLU A 59 -4.48 -24.31 1.68
CA GLU A 59 -5.35 -23.97 0.54
C GLU A 59 -6.14 -22.69 0.80
N LEU A 60 -6.65 -22.52 2.03
CA LEU A 60 -7.36 -21.30 2.44
C LEU A 60 -6.44 -20.08 2.48
N ILE A 61 -5.22 -20.22 3.03
CA ILE A 61 -4.22 -19.14 3.02
C ILE A 61 -3.81 -18.81 1.58
N GLN A 62 -3.65 -19.81 0.72
CA GLN A 62 -3.33 -19.59 -0.68
C GLN A 62 -4.47 -18.86 -1.43
N ALA A 63 -5.73 -19.16 -1.10
CA ALA A 63 -6.90 -18.45 -1.65
C ALA A 63 -7.01 -17.00 -1.14
N LEU A 64 -6.53 -16.70 0.06
CA LEU A 64 -6.52 -15.34 0.63
C LEU A 64 -5.44 -14.44 0.01
N GLY A 65 -4.49 -15.01 -0.74
CA GLY A 65 -3.44 -14.28 -1.44
C GLY A 65 -2.25 -13.89 -0.55
N PRO A 66 -1.33 -13.05 -1.07
CA PRO A 66 -0.14 -12.63 -0.34
C PRO A 66 -0.51 -11.75 0.87
N ASP A 67 0.32 -11.80 1.91
CA ASP A 67 0.14 -10.95 3.08
C ASP A 67 0.29 -9.47 2.70
N LEU A 68 -0.81 -8.72 2.77
CA LEU A 68 -0.85 -7.28 2.48
C LEU A 68 0.04 -6.47 3.43
N SER A 69 0.36 -7.01 4.62
CA SER A 69 1.29 -6.37 5.56
C SER A 69 2.70 -6.26 4.97
N SER A 70 3.08 -7.16 4.07
CA SER A 70 4.38 -7.12 3.37
C SER A 70 4.52 -5.91 2.44
N HIS A 71 3.40 -5.34 2.00
CA HIS A 71 3.38 -4.13 1.18
C HIS A 71 3.32 -2.85 2.03
N ARG A 72 3.42 -2.95 3.36
CA ARG A 72 3.50 -1.78 4.23
C ARG A 72 4.92 -1.23 4.25
N ARG A 73 5.02 0.08 4.18
CA ARG A 73 6.25 0.83 4.42
C ARG A 73 6.61 0.71 5.91
N ALA A 74 7.91 0.59 6.21
CA ALA A 74 8.42 0.43 7.58
C ALA A 74 8.05 1.62 8.50
N SER A 75 8.15 2.85 8.00
CA SER A 75 7.76 4.09 8.69
C SER A 75 7.44 5.17 7.66
N LEU A 76 6.72 6.23 8.02
CA LEU A 76 6.46 7.36 7.09
C LEU A 76 7.74 8.09 6.64
N SER A 77 8.81 8.02 7.42
CA SER A 77 10.12 8.57 7.07
C SER A 77 10.91 7.72 6.07
N SER A 78 10.56 6.45 5.90
CA SER A 78 11.15 5.59 4.87
C SER A 78 10.63 6.04 3.50
N PRO A 79 11.48 6.12 2.46
CA PRO A 79 11.00 6.30 1.10
C PRO A 79 10.09 5.14 0.65
N SER A 80 9.15 5.40 -0.28
CA SER A 80 8.50 4.34 -1.07
C SER A 80 9.05 4.27 -2.47
N GLY A 81 9.01 3.07 -3.03
CA GLY A 81 9.22 2.85 -4.45
C GLY A 81 8.03 3.28 -5.32
N LEU A 82 8.22 3.12 -6.62
CA LEU A 82 7.16 3.18 -7.62
C LEU A 82 7.05 1.82 -8.30
N THR A 83 5.83 1.44 -8.65
CA THR A 83 5.57 0.19 -9.36
C THR A 83 6.23 0.25 -10.73
N ASN A 84 6.95 -0.81 -11.11
CA ASN A 84 7.48 -0.92 -12.48
C ASN A 84 6.44 -1.64 -13.35
N LEU A 85 5.91 -0.96 -14.35
CA LEU A 85 4.84 -1.48 -15.24
C LEU A 85 5.41 -2.19 -16.48
N GLY A 86 6.72 -2.44 -16.50
CA GLY A 86 7.44 -3.00 -17.65
C GLY A 86 8.74 -2.23 -17.88
N ALA A 87 8.79 -1.47 -18.96
CA ALA A 87 9.92 -0.64 -19.38
C ALA A 87 9.96 0.75 -18.70
N THR A 88 9.20 0.99 -17.63
CA THR A 88 9.02 2.32 -17.00
C THR A 88 10.09 2.75 -15.98
N CYS A 89 11.18 1.99 -15.83
CA CYS A 89 12.19 2.24 -14.79
C CYS A 89 12.91 3.60 -14.94
N TYR A 90 13.07 4.10 -16.18
CA TYR A 90 13.64 5.42 -16.45
C TYR A 90 12.76 6.53 -15.87
N ALA A 91 11.43 6.46 -16.09
CA ALA A 91 10.47 7.43 -15.60
C ALA A 91 10.38 7.39 -14.08
N ASN A 92 10.31 6.18 -13.49
CA ASN A 92 10.29 6.00 -12.05
C ASN A 92 11.52 6.59 -11.36
N SER A 93 12.72 6.41 -11.94
CA SER A 93 13.95 6.97 -11.40
C SER A 93 13.94 8.50 -11.41
N ILE A 94 13.46 9.11 -12.49
CA ILE A 94 13.34 10.57 -12.61
C ILE A 94 12.30 11.12 -11.64
N LEU A 95 11.13 10.50 -11.54
CA LEU A 95 10.08 10.91 -10.61
C LEU A 95 10.57 10.90 -9.16
N GLN A 96 11.34 9.87 -8.77
CA GLN A 96 11.96 9.80 -7.45
C GLN A 96 12.97 10.93 -7.24
N CYS A 97 13.85 11.19 -8.22
CA CYS A 97 14.81 12.29 -8.15
C CYS A 97 14.12 13.66 -8.00
N LEU A 98 13.06 13.91 -8.78
CA LEU A 98 12.27 15.14 -8.69
C LEU A 98 11.54 15.27 -7.35
N TYR A 99 10.96 14.18 -6.84
CA TYR A 99 10.28 14.16 -5.54
C TYR A 99 11.22 14.45 -4.36
N MET A 100 12.46 13.97 -4.44
CA MET A 100 13.47 14.18 -3.40
C MET A 100 13.99 15.62 -3.37
N ASN A 101 13.84 16.38 -4.46
CA ASN A 101 14.07 17.82 -4.46
C ASN A 101 12.93 18.53 -3.71
N SER A 102 13.18 18.92 -2.46
CA SER A 102 12.17 19.54 -1.60
C SER A 102 11.64 20.85 -2.17
N ALA A 103 12.49 21.66 -2.80
CA ALA A 103 12.05 22.91 -3.42
C ALA A 103 11.04 22.61 -4.53
N PHE A 104 11.39 21.72 -5.47
CA PHE A 104 10.52 21.30 -6.56
C PHE A 104 9.18 20.75 -6.05
N ARG A 105 9.24 19.81 -5.10
CA ARG A 105 8.06 19.21 -4.46
C ARG A 105 7.17 20.25 -3.79
N ASP A 106 7.73 21.21 -3.06
CA ASP A 106 6.96 22.27 -2.41
C ASP A 106 6.31 23.21 -3.43
N GLY A 107 6.95 23.45 -4.58
CA GLY A 107 6.34 24.19 -5.68
C GLY A 107 5.14 23.46 -6.28
N VAL A 108 5.27 22.16 -6.53
CA VAL A 108 4.15 21.33 -7.01
C VAL A 108 2.99 21.32 -6.02
N PHE A 109 3.27 21.23 -4.71
CA PHE A 109 2.21 21.27 -3.69
C PHE A 109 1.58 22.66 -3.47
N SER A 110 2.21 23.72 -3.99
CA SER A 110 1.65 25.09 -3.92
C SER A 110 0.70 25.43 -5.07
N LEU A 111 0.50 24.51 -6.01
CA LEU A 111 -0.34 24.74 -7.19
C LEU A 111 -1.82 24.84 -6.85
N GLU A 112 -2.50 25.69 -7.61
CA GLU A 112 -3.93 25.90 -7.54
C GLU A 112 -4.71 24.72 -8.16
N ALA A 113 -5.88 24.42 -7.60
CA ALA A 113 -6.70 23.30 -8.06
C ALA A 113 -7.14 23.46 -9.51
N GLU A 114 -7.38 24.70 -9.95
CA GLU A 114 -7.75 25.05 -11.32
C GLU A 114 -6.64 24.68 -12.31
N VAL A 115 -5.38 24.95 -11.97
CA VAL A 115 -4.21 24.62 -12.81
C VAL A 115 -4.05 23.10 -12.92
N LEU A 116 -4.23 22.38 -11.82
CA LEU A 116 -4.17 20.91 -11.82
C LEU A 116 -5.29 20.31 -12.67
N GLN A 117 -6.52 20.83 -12.57
CA GLN A 117 -7.65 20.37 -13.38
C GLN A 117 -7.44 20.58 -14.89
N GLN A 118 -6.74 21.65 -15.27
CA GLN A 118 -6.43 21.96 -16.68
C GLN A 118 -5.24 21.18 -17.22
N HIS A 119 -4.36 20.66 -16.36
CA HIS A 119 -3.13 19.99 -16.74
C HIS A 119 -3.02 18.59 -16.12
N PRO A 120 -3.60 17.55 -16.77
CA PRO A 120 -3.68 16.20 -16.23
C PRO A 120 -2.34 15.60 -15.81
N VAL A 121 -1.27 15.80 -16.58
CA VAL A 121 0.07 15.28 -16.24
C VAL A 121 0.57 15.91 -14.93
N LEU A 122 0.35 17.21 -14.74
CA LEU A 122 0.76 17.92 -13.55
C LEU A 122 -0.07 17.48 -12.32
N ASP A 123 -1.38 17.28 -12.51
CA ASP A 123 -2.26 16.67 -11.49
C ASP A 123 -1.80 15.26 -11.09
N GLN A 124 -1.42 14.41 -12.06
CA GLN A 124 -0.90 13.08 -11.76
C GLN A 124 0.42 13.13 -10.99
N ILE A 125 1.33 14.05 -11.31
CA ILE A 125 2.57 14.24 -10.54
C ILE A 125 2.27 14.70 -9.11
N ALA A 126 1.37 15.68 -8.94
CA ALA A 126 0.98 16.16 -7.62
C ALA A 126 0.36 15.04 -6.77
N ARG A 127 -0.52 14.21 -7.37
CA ARG A 127 -1.11 13.03 -6.73
C ARG A 127 -0.07 11.98 -6.37
N LEU A 128 0.86 11.67 -7.28
CA LEU A 128 1.95 10.73 -7.00
C LEU A 128 2.82 11.21 -5.85
N PHE A 129 3.19 12.49 -5.84
CA PHE A 129 4.00 13.07 -4.76
C PHE A 129 3.25 13.06 -3.43
N ALA A 130 1.95 13.32 -3.43
CA ALA A 130 1.12 13.21 -2.24
C ALA A 130 1.08 11.76 -1.71
N GLN A 131 0.94 10.78 -2.60
CA GLN A 131 0.98 9.36 -2.22
C GLN A 131 2.36 8.94 -1.71
N LEU A 132 3.45 9.37 -2.34
CA LEU A 132 4.81 9.12 -1.87
C LEU A 132 5.06 9.75 -0.48
N ARG A 133 4.40 10.85 -0.15
CA ARG A 133 4.53 11.51 1.15
C ARG A 133 3.69 10.86 2.26
N ALA A 134 2.43 10.53 1.97
CA ALA A 134 1.45 10.19 3.00
C ALA A 134 1.04 8.70 3.03
N SER A 135 1.35 7.92 1.99
CA SER A 135 0.95 6.51 1.94
C SER A 135 1.76 5.64 2.90
N ASN A 136 1.07 4.69 3.53
CA ASN A 136 1.69 3.61 4.32
C ASN A 136 2.15 2.43 3.47
N ARG A 137 2.03 2.48 2.13
CA ARG A 137 2.49 1.41 1.24
C ARG A 137 3.96 1.57 0.89
N SER A 138 4.72 0.48 0.81
CA SER A 138 6.16 0.48 0.45
C SER A 138 6.42 0.87 -1.01
N PHE A 139 5.40 0.85 -1.86
CA PHE A 139 5.43 1.36 -3.23
C PHE A 139 4.09 2.02 -3.60
N VAL A 140 4.15 2.90 -4.59
CA VAL A 140 3.00 3.61 -5.17
C VAL A 140 2.82 3.20 -6.63
N ASP A 141 1.57 3.11 -7.09
CA ASP A 141 1.26 2.80 -8.49
C ASP A 141 1.38 4.07 -9.35
N SER A 142 2.17 3.98 -10.42
CA SER A 142 2.40 5.05 -11.40
C SER A 142 1.59 4.89 -12.69
N ASP A 143 0.72 3.88 -12.80
CA ASP A 143 -0.06 3.57 -14.01
C ASP A 143 -0.88 4.75 -14.52
N ALA A 144 -1.54 5.48 -13.61
CA ALA A 144 -2.31 6.66 -13.99
C ALA A 144 -1.43 7.77 -14.60
N PHE A 145 -0.23 8.01 -14.08
CA PHE A 145 0.72 8.97 -14.64
C PHE A 145 1.23 8.53 -16.01
N VAL A 146 1.67 7.27 -16.11
CA VAL A 146 2.19 6.67 -17.34
C VAL A 146 1.16 6.75 -18.46
N LYS A 147 -0.09 6.38 -18.18
CA LYS A 147 -1.20 6.49 -19.14
C LYS A 147 -1.51 7.92 -19.52
N THR A 148 -1.50 8.84 -18.56
CA THR A 148 -1.78 10.27 -18.81
C THR A 148 -0.69 10.93 -19.65
N LEU A 149 0.55 10.46 -19.52
CA LEU A 149 1.68 10.91 -20.34
C LEU A 149 1.81 10.09 -21.64
N GLU A 150 0.90 9.13 -21.88
CA GLU A 150 0.88 8.26 -23.06
C GLU A 150 2.21 7.51 -23.28
N LEU A 151 2.85 7.10 -22.18
CA LEU A 151 4.07 6.30 -22.25
C LEU A 151 3.77 4.87 -22.64
N ASP A 152 4.56 4.37 -23.58
CA ASP A 152 4.56 2.96 -23.94
C ASP A 152 5.34 2.15 -22.89
N ASN A 153 4.63 1.25 -22.19
CA ASN A 153 5.20 0.41 -21.14
C ASN A 153 6.06 -0.74 -21.66
N GLU A 154 6.09 -0.97 -22.97
CA GLU A 154 6.86 -2.02 -23.61
C GLU A 154 8.21 -1.52 -24.15
N ILE A 155 8.38 -0.19 -24.24
CA ILE A 155 9.54 0.44 -24.87
C ILE A 155 10.38 1.19 -23.84
N GLN A 156 11.68 0.88 -23.80
CA GLN A 156 12.65 1.66 -23.04
C GLN A 156 12.93 2.98 -23.75
N GLN A 157 12.94 4.08 -23.01
CA GLN A 157 13.30 5.40 -23.52
C GLN A 157 14.63 5.87 -22.96
N ASP A 158 15.30 6.77 -23.69
CA ASP A 158 16.46 7.48 -23.18
C ASP A 158 16.04 8.36 -21.99
N THR A 159 16.76 8.21 -20.87
CA THR A 159 16.44 8.89 -19.61
C THR A 159 16.61 10.41 -19.73
N HIS A 160 17.62 10.87 -20.48
CA HIS A 160 17.89 12.29 -20.64
C HIS A 160 16.86 12.95 -21.57
N GLU A 161 16.50 12.30 -22.67
CA GLU A 161 15.43 12.76 -23.57
C GLU A 161 14.10 12.88 -22.82
N PHE A 162 13.71 11.83 -22.10
CA PHE A 162 12.47 11.84 -21.30
C PHE A 162 12.48 12.96 -20.26
N LEU A 163 13.58 13.15 -19.51
CA LEU A 163 13.70 14.23 -18.53
C LEU A 163 13.51 15.61 -19.18
N THR A 164 14.14 15.82 -20.34
CA THR A 164 14.09 17.10 -21.06
C THR A 164 12.67 17.43 -21.53
N LEU A 165 11.98 16.43 -22.11
CA LEU A 165 10.59 16.57 -22.54
C LEU A 165 9.66 16.81 -21.36
N LEU A 166 9.84 16.06 -20.27
CA LEU A 166 9.05 16.21 -19.05
C LEU A 166 9.23 17.60 -18.44
N LEU A 167 10.47 18.07 -18.26
CA LEU A 167 10.74 19.40 -17.70
C LEU A 167 10.17 20.51 -18.59
N SER A 168 10.25 20.36 -19.92
CA SER A 168 9.66 21.33 -20.87
C SER A 168 8.13 21.37 -20.77
N LEU A 169 7.49 20.20 -20.65
CA LEU A 169 6.05 20.11 -20.44
C LEU A 169 5.65 20.77 -19.11
N LEU A 170 6.38 20.46 -18.04
CA LEU A 170 6.11 21.03 -16.72
C LEU A 170 6.31 22.52 -16.69
N GLU A 171 7.37 23.04 -17.31
CA GLU A 171 7.61 24.48 -17.42
C GLU A 171 6.42 25.20 -18.08
N ARG A 172 5.89 24.62 -19.17
CA ARG A 172 4.70 25.16 -19.85
C ARG A 172 3.47 25.13 -18.95
N CYS A 173 3.16 24.00 -18.31
CA CYS A 173 2.00 23.88 -17.43
C CYS A 173 2.09 24.81 -16.21
N LEU A 174 3.27 24.89 -15.59
CA LEU A 174 3.51 25.73 -14.41
C LEU A 174 3.43 27.21 -14.72
N SER A 175 3.72 27.63 -15.97
CA SER A 175 3.62 29.03 -16.39
C SER A 175 2.22 29.65 -16.20
N HIS A 176 1.18 28.80 -16.13
CA HIS A 176 -0.22 29.20 -15.91
C HIS A 176 -0.60 29.40 -14.44
N SER A 177 0.27 29.03 -13.49
CA SER A 177 0.04 29.28 -12.06
C SER A 177 0.21 30.75 -11.72
N ALA A 178 -0.65 31.28 -10.85
CA ALA A 178 -0.50 32.61 -10.27
C ALA A 178 0.57 32.62 -9.16
N VAL A 179 0.98 31.46 -8.67
CA VAL A 179 2.04 31.32 -7.67
C VAL A 179 3.41 31.46 -8.34
N SER A 180 4.02 32.64 -8.19
CA SER A 180 5.35 32.96 -8.79
C SER A 180 6.43 31.92 -8.50
N LYS A 181 6.44 31.34 -7.29
CA LYS A 181 7.37 30.26 -6.92
C LYS A 181 7.16 29.01 -7.78
N ALA A 182 5.92 28.58 -8.00
CA ALA A 182 5.61 27.42 -8.83
C ALA A 182 5.86 27.71 -10.31
N GLN A 183 5.49 28.91 -10.76
CA GLN A 183 5.63 29.36 -12.14
C GLN A 183 7.07 29.25 -12.67
N THR A 184 8.05 29.59 -11.83
CA THR A 184 9.46 29.70 -12.23
C THR A 184 10.34 28.55 -11.72
N ILE A 185 9.74 27.55 -11.07
CA ILE A 185 10.51 26.56 -10.31
C ILE A 185 11.44 25.73 -11.18
N VAL A 186 10.99 25.35 -12.39
CA VAL A 186 11.81 24.56 -13.32
C VAL A 186 13.01 25.39 -13.80
N GLN A 187 12.78 26.67 -14.12
CA GLN A 187 13.84 27.56 -14.58
C GLN A 187 14.86 27.82 -13.47
N HIS A 188 14.39 28.06 -12.25
CA HIS A 188 15.26 28.36 -11.12
C HIS A 188 16.10 27.14 -10.69
N LEU A 189 15.54 25.94 -10.74
CA LEU A 189 16.22 24.72 -10.25
C LEU A 189 17.07 24.02 -11.30
N PHE A 190 16.69 24.09 -12.59
CA PHE A 190 17.28 23.25 -13.63
C PHE A 190 17.88 24.00 -14.81
N ARG A 191 17.70 25.33 -14.93
CA ARG A 191 18.36 26.12 -16.00
C ARG A 191 19.63 26.80 -15.51
N GLY A 192 20.62 26.85 -16.38
CA GLY A 192 21.83 27.67 -16.25
C GLY A 192 21.98 28.66 -17.41
N ARG A 193 22.96 29.56 -17.32
CA ARG A 193 23.35 30.45 -18.43
C ARG A 193 24.83 30.22 -18.75
N VAL A 194 25.16 30.18 -20.04
CA VAL A 194 26.54 30.10 -20.54
C VAL A 194 26.79 31.35 -21.38
N SER A 195 27.89 32.03 -21.12
CA SER A 195 28.34 33.18 -21.92
C SER A 195 29.71 32.87 -22.51
N HIS A 196 29.82 32.92 -23.84
CA HIS A 196 31.10 32.79 -24.53
C HIS A 196 31.80 34.15 -24.56
N VAL A 197 32.94 34.26 -23.88
CA VAL A 197 33.81 35.43 -23.96
C VAL A 197 34.98 35.06 -24.86
N THR A 198 35.03 35.64 -26.05
CA THR A 198 36.22 35.61 -26.91
C THR A 198 37.10 36.80 -26.52
N SER A 199 38.25 36.51 -25.91
CA SER A 199 39.32 37.49 -25.66
C SER A 199 40.09 37.81 -26.94
#